data_AF-L9WX79-F1
#
_entry.id   AF-L9WX79-F1
#
_cell.length_a   1.000
_cell.length_b   1.000
_cell.length_c   1.000
_cell.angle_alpha   90.00
_cell.angle_beta   90.00
_cell.angle_gamma   90.00
#
_symmetry.space_group_name_H-M   'P 1'
#
loop_
_entity.id
_entity.type
_entity.pdbx_description
1 polymer ?
#
loop_
_entity_poly.entity_id
_entity_poly.type
_entity_poly.pdbx_seq_one_letter_code
_entity_poly.pdbx_strand_id
1 'polypeptide(L)'
;MDKETLPRWGWLLVGLFAMAILANSINLLVLGPAGLEPEYQVITVITSMAPVLIYIGVWYDEERQVYWENSREHMIGDLIFIVVGAAMGSAIALVPLVDAGVTDLIRDIVAMGAGFMLSWGLFWWRNTELYRQQ
;
A
#
# COMPACT_ATOMS: atom_id res chain seq x y z
N MET A 1 18.27 7.54 3.02
CA MET A 1 18.32 6.48 2.00
C MET A 1 19.07 7.08 0.84
N ASP A 2 20.30 6.66 0.59
CA ASP A 2 21.07 7.24 -0.51
C ASP A 2 20.63 6.59 -1.82
N LYS A 3 20.21 7.40 -2.81
CA LYS A 3 19.77 6.89 -4.13
C LYS A 3 20.90 6.14 -4.86
N GLU A 4 22.14 6.35 -4.44
CA GLU A 4 23.35 5.77 -5.04
C GLU A 4 23.71 4.37 -4.49
N THR A 5 23.15 3.98 -3.35
CA THR A 5 23.53 2.71 -2.70
C THR A 5 22.87 1.49 -3.33
N LEU A 6 21.69 1.65 -3.94
CA LEU A 6 20.96 0.57 -4.61
C LEU A 6 20.23 1.09 -5.85
N PRO A 7 20.11 0.27 -6.93
CA PRO A 7 19.29 0.60 -8.08
C PRO A 7 17.82 0.74 -7.69
N ARG A 8 17.01 1.39 -8.55
CA ARG A 8 15.61 1.76 -8.23
C ARG A 8 14.80 0.65 -7.55
N TRP A 9 14.90 -0.55 -8.12
CA TRP A 9 14.21 -1.75 -7.66
C TRP A 9 14.73 -2.32 -6.33
N GLY A 10 15.99 -2.08 -5.96
CA GLY A 10 16.60 -2.63 -4.75
C GLY A 10 15.90 -2.13 -3.49
N TRP A 11 15.72 -0.82 -3.39
CA TRP A 11 14.99 -0.20 -2.29
C TRP A 11 13.50 -0.62 -2.26
N LEU A 12 12.88 -0.77 -3.44
CA LEU A 12 11.52 -1.29 -3.54
C LEU A 12 11.42 -2.70 -2.95
N LEU A 13 12.29 -3.61 -3.36
CA LEU A 13 12.31 -4.99 -2.89
C LEU A 13 12.56 -5.06 -1.39
N VAL A 14 13.50 -4.26 -0.86
CA VAL A 14 13.76 -4.19 0.58
C VAL A 14 12.52 -3.73 1.35
N GLY A 15 11.85 -2.66 0.88
CA GLY A 15 10.62 -2.18 1.51
C GLY A 15 9.50 -3.21 1.46
N LEU A 16 9.26 -3.83 0.29
CA LEU A 16 8.22 -4.85 0.11
C LEU A 16 8.49 -6.07 0.98
N PHE A 17 9.75 -6.51 1.06
CA PHE A 17 10.15 -7.63 1.91
C PHE A 17 9.93 -7.33 3.39
N ALA A 18 10.33 -6.15 3.85
CA ALA A 18 10.09 -5.72 5.23
C ALA A 18 8.60 -5.69 5.58
N MET A 19 7.77 -5.13 4.68
CA MET A 19 6.32 -5.10 4.90
C MET A 19 5.67 -6.48 4.80
N ALA A 20 6.19 -7.38 3.96
CA ALA A 20 5.73 -8.76 3.93
C ALA A 20 5.99 -9.47 5.27
N ILE A 21 7.18 -9.32 5.85
CA ILE A 21 7.48 -9.88 7.18
C ILE A 21 6.53 -9.28 8.23
N LEU A 22 6.34 -7.97 8.21
CA LEU A 22 5.47 -7.28 9.15
C LEU A 22 4.01 -7.74 9.03
N ALA A 23 3.47 -7.80 7.81
CA ALA A 23 2.10 -8.23 7.55
C ALA A 23 1.90 -9.68 8.00
N ASN A 24 2.82 -10.58 7.67
CA ASN A 24 2.75 -11.97 8.13
C ASN A 24 2.85 -12.08 9.66
N SER A 25 3.68 -11.25 10.29
CA SER A 25 3.78 -11.21 11.76
C SER A 25 2.46 -10.75 12.39
N ILE A 26 1.82 -9.71 11.83
CA ILE A 26 0.50 -9.24 12.27
C ILE A 26 -0.57 -10.32 12.05
N ASN A 27 -0.55 -10.98 10.90
CA ASN A 27 -1.49 -12.05 10.58
C ASN A 27 -1.38 -13.21 11.58
N LEU A 28 -0.15 -13.64 11.89
CA LEU A 28 0.10 -14.76 12.80
C LEU A 28 -0.11 -14.43 14.27
N LEU A 29 0.31 -13.24 14.72
CA LEU A 29 0.33 -12.88 16.14
C LEU A 29 -0.92 -12.15 16.61
N VAL A 30 -1.67 -11.53 15.68
CA VAL A 30 -2.82 -10.67 16.03
C VAL A 30 -4.10 -11.20 15.37
N LEU A 31 -4.14 -11.30 14.04
CA LEU A 31 -5.40 -11.58 13.32
C LEU A 31 -5.84 -13.03 13.38
N GLY A 32 -4.90 -13.97 13.28
CA GLY A 32 -5.17 -15.40 13.45
C GLY A 32 -5.75 -15.71 14.84
N PRO A 33 -5.10 -15.29 15.94
CA PRO A 33 -5.65 -15.42 17.29
C PRO A 33 -6.98 -14.69 17.52
N ALA A 34 -7.26 -13.63 16.77
CA ALA A 34 -8.54 -12.91 16.82
C ALA A 34 -9.69 -13.63 16.08
N GLY A 35 -9.42 -14.76 15.42
CA GLY A 35 -10.43 -15.55 14.70
C GLY A 35 -10.72 -15.04 13.29
N LEU A 36 -9.85 -14.22 12.71
CA LEU A 36 -10.00 -13.75 11.33
C LEU A 36 -9.74 -14.89 10.34
N GLU A 37 -10.63 -15.07 9.36
CA GLU A 37 -10.47 -16.11 8.36
C GLU A 37 -9.22 -15.86 7.48
N PRO A 38 -8.55 -16.93 7.00
CA PRO A 38 -7.31 -16.81 6.21
C PRO A 38 -7.44 -15.93 4.97
N GLU A 39 -8.63 -15.90 4.36
CA GLU A 39 -8.92 -15.18 3.13
C GLU A 39 -8.75 -13.66 3.30
N TYR A 40 -9.05 -13.12 4.48
CA TYR A 40 -8.90 -11.69 4.77
C TYR A 40 -7.46 -11.29 5.14
N GLN A 41 -6.56 -12.25 5.39
CA GLN A 41 -5.17 -11.97 5.74
C GLN A 41 -4.38 -11.34 4.58
N VAL A 42 -4.87 -11.45 3.34
CA VAL A 42 -4.30 -10.77 2.18
C VAL A 42 -4.48 -9.24 2.27
N ILE A 43 -5.53 -8.76 2.93
CA ILE A 43 -5.81 -7.32 3.11
C ILE A 43 -4.67 -6.65 3.85
N THR A 44 -4.16 -7.27 4.91
CA THR A 44 -3.03 -6.78 5.69
C THR A 44 -1.76 -6.70 4.86
N VAL A 45 -1.52 -7.69 4.00
CA VAL A 45 -0.37 -7.66 3.06
C VAL A 45 -0.51 -6.49 2.09
N ILE A 46 -1.64 -6.35 1.41
CA ILE A 46 -1.90 -5.26 0.45
C ILE A 46 -1.75 -3.89 1.14
N THR A 47 -2.39 -3.74 2.29
CA THR A 47 -2.37 -2.50 3.09
C THR A 47 -0.95 -2.12 3.51
N SER A 48 -0.15 -3.11 3.89
CA SER A 48 1.25 -2.91 4.27
C SER A 48 2.15 -2.53 3.09
N MET A 49 1.90 -3.07 1.90
CA MET A 49 2.74 -2.83 0.71
C MET A 49 2.42 -1.52 0.00
N ALA A 50 1.18 -1.02 0.11
CA ALA A 50 0.76 0.21 -0.56
C ALA A 50 1.64 1.43 -0.21
N PRO A 51 1.96 1.75 1.06
CA PRO A 51 2.86 2.86 1.39
C PRO A 51 4.23 2.74 0.72
N VAL A 52 4.78 1.53 0.66
CA VAL A 52 6.10 1.28 0.03
C VAL A 52 6.04 1.63 -1.45
N LEU A 53 5.05 1.11 -2.17
CA LEU A 53 4.90 1.36 -3.60
C LEU A 53 4.74 2.86 -3.90
N ILE A 54 3.89 3.54 -3.11
CA ILE A 54 3.59 4.97 -3.31
C ILE A 54 4.81 5.82 -2.98
N TYR A 55 5.38 5.67 -1.79
CA TYR A 55 6.49 6.51 -1.35
C TYR A 55 7.76 6.24 -2.13
N ILE A 56 8.07 5.00 -2.49
CA ILE A 56 9.24 4.72 -3.32
C ILE A 56 9.02 5.26 -4.74
N GLY A 57 7.79 5.18 -5.27
CA GLY A 57 7.44 5.82 -6.54
C GLY A 57 7.70 7.32 -6.52
N VAL A 58 7.21 8.02 -5.50
CA VAL A 58 7.42 9.47 -5.31
C VAL A 58 8.89 9.80 -5.05
N TRP A 59 9.62 8.96 -4.33
CA TRP A 59 11.06 9.12 -4.08
C TRP A 59 11.88 9.14 -5.38
N TYR A 60 11.60 8.22 -6.29
CA TYR A 60 12.37 8.08 -7.53
C TYR A 60 11.97 9.05 -8.63
N ASP A 61 10.77 9.61 -8.55
CA ASP A 61 10.31 10.64 -9.47
C ASP A 61 11.00 11.97 -9.15
N GLU A 62 11.83 12.46 -10.07
CA GLU A 62 12.59 13.69 -9.89
C GLU A 62 11.69 14.92 -9.80
N GLU A 63 10.57 14.92 -10.53
CA GLU A 63 9.61 16.02 -10.54
C GLU A 63 8.86 16.11 -9.20
N ARG A 64 8.78 15.01 -8.45
CA ARG A 64 8.00 14.90 -7.20
C ARG A 64 8.86 14.91 -5.94
N GLN A 65 10.16 15.16 -6.05
CA GLN A 65 11.05 15.20 -4.89
C GLN A 65 10.65 16.27 -3.86
N VAL A 66 10.03 17.37 -4.29
CA VAL A 66 9.49 18.43 -3.42
C VAL A 66 8.56 17.88 -2.34
N TYR A 67 7.88 16.74 -2.57
CA TYR A 67 7.07 16.08 -1.53
C TYR A 67 7.83 15.86 -0.21
N TRP A 68 9.13 15.54 -0.29
CA TRP A 68 9.95 15.24 0.87
C TRP A 68 10.35 16.46 1.69
N GLU A 69 10.02 17.67 1.21
CA GLU A 69 10.19 18.93 1.94
C GLU A 69 9.00 19.22 2.88
N ASN A 70 7.90 18.46 2.77
CA ASN A 70 6.73 18.61 3.62
C ASN A 70 7.00 18.25 5.10
N SER A 71 6.15 18.78 5.98
CA SER A 71 6.22 18.47 7.41
C SER A 71 5.92 17.00 7.72
N ARG A 72 6.44 16.50 8.84
CA ARG A 72 6.15 15.13 9.32
C ARG A 72 4.66 14.89 9.55
N GLU A 73 3.94 15.92 10.01
CA GLU A 73 2.50 15.85 10.23
C GLU A 73 1.75 15.62 8.92
N HIS A 74 2.18 16.29 7.83
CA HIS A 74 1.61 16.09 6.51
C HIS A 74 1.82 14.65 6.03
N MET A 75 3.06 14.16 6.12
CA MET A 75 3.42 12.78 5.72
C MET A 75 2.67 11.71 6.53
N ILE A 76 2.51 11.89 7.84
CA ILE A 76 1.73 10.96 8.69
C ILE A 76 0.27 10.94 8.25
N GLY A 77 -0.30 12.11 7.94
CA GLY A 77 -1.63 12.18 7.36
C GLY A 77 -1.73 11.36 6.08
N ASP A 78 -0.74 11.44 5.19
CA ASP A 78 -0.78 10.74 3.90
C ASP A 78 -0.70 9.24 4.11
N LEU A 79 0.14 8.81 5.04
CA LEU A 79 0.24 7.41 5.43
C LEU A 79 -1.10 6.86 5.91
N ILE A 80 -1.85 7.64 6.71
CA ILE A 80 -3.20 7.23 7.16
C ILE A 80 -4.14 7.11 5.96
N PHE A 81 -4.19 8.08 5.05
CA PHE A 81 -5.03 8.01 3.86
C PHE A 81 -4.68 6.81 2.96
N ILE A 82 -3.38 6.54 2.79
CA ILE A 82 -2.87 5.38 2.05
C ILE A 82 -3.34 4.08 2.71
N VAL A 83 -3.10 3.91 4.01
CA VAL A 83 -3.45 2.71 4.76
C VAL A 83 -4.96 2.47 4.74
N VAL A 84 -5.76 3.51 5.01
CA VAL A 84 -7.22 3.43 4.99
C VAL A 84 -7.72 3.12 3.58
N GLY A 85 -7.19 3.79 2.55
CA GLY A 85 -7.56 3.54 1.16
C GLY A 85 -7.23 2.11 0.72
N ALA A 86 -6.07 1.60 1.10
CA ALA A 86 -5.66 0.24 0.77
C ALA A 86 -6.55 -0.80 1.47
N ALA A 87 -6.80 -0.63 2.77
CA ALA A 87 -7.65 -1.53 3.54
C ALA A 87 -9.10 -1.51 3.03
N MET A 88 -9.67 -0.33 2.81
CA MET A 88 -11.04 -0.19 2.30
C MET A 88 -11.17 -0.71 0.86
N GLY A 89 -10.25 -0.33 -0.03
CA GLY A 89 -10.33 -0.70 -1.44
C GLY A 89 -10.18 -2.19 -1.65
N SER A 90 -9.26 -2.83 -0.90
CA SER A 90 -9.11 -4.29 -0.92
C SER A 90 -10.33 -4.98 -0.31
N ALA A 91 -10.86 -4.50 0.82
CA ALA A 91 -12.06 -5.10 1.43
C ALA A 91 -13.30 -5.01 0.51
N ILE A 92 -13.55 -3.86 -0.11
CA ILE A 92 -14.67 -3.64 -1.04
C ILE A 92 -14.61 -4.61 -2.22
N ALA A 93 -13.40 -4.90 -2.71
CA ALA A 93 -13.19 -5.84 -3.81
C ALA A 93 -13.24 -7.30 -3.36
N LEU A 94 -12.65 -7.61 -2.20
CA LEU A 94 -12.47 -8.98 -1.72
C LEU A 94 -13.78 -9.61 -1.25
N VAL A 95 -14.58 -8.89 -0.45
CA VAL A 95 -15.84 -9.38 0.13
C VAL A 95 -16.78 -9.98 -0.92
N PRO A 96 -17.13 -9.30 -2.03
CA PRO A 96 -18.01 -9.88 -3.04
C PRO A 96 -17.37 -11.03 -3.83
N LEU A 97 -16.05 -11.14 -3.85
CA LEU A 97 -15.33 -12.17 -4.61
C LEU A 97 -15.15 -13.48 -3.85
N VAL A 98 -15.18 -13.45 -2.52
CA VAL A 98 -15.10 -14.65 -1.67
C VAL A 98 -16.23 -15.64 -2.02
N ASP A 99 -17.46 -15.15 -2.14
CA ASP A 99 -18.64 -15.99 -2.41
C ASP A 99 -18.87 -16.27 -3.90
N ALA A 100 -18.13 -15.60 -4.79
CA ALA A 100 -18.36 -15.67 -6.23
C ALA A 100 -17.74 -16.91 -6.92
N GLY A 101 -17.07 -17.78 -6.16
CA GLY A 101 -16.43 -19.01 -6.69
C GLY A 101 -15.28 -18.74 -7.66
N VAL A 102 -14.69 -17.55 -7.60
CA VAL A 102 -13.57 -17.13 -8.43
C VAL A 102 -12.28 -17.75 -7.88
N THR A 103 -11.29 -18.01 -8.74
CA THR A 103 -9.99 -18.55 -8.27
C THR A 103 -9.27 -17.57 -7.35
N ASP A 104 -8.57 -18.10 -6.34
CA ASP A 104 -7.84 -17.30 -5.35
C ASP A 104 -6.91 -16.27 -6.01
N LEU A 105 -6.21 -16.67 -7.07
CA LEU A 105 -5.31 -15.79 -7.82
C LEU A 105 -6.02 -14.55 -8.37
N ILE A 106 -7.19 -14.72 -9.00
CA ILE A 106 -7.94 -13.60 -9.57
C ILE A 106 -8.48 -12.73 -8.44
N ARG A 107 -9.01 -13.34 -7.39
CA ARG A 107 -9.51 -12.63 -6.20
C ARG A 107 -8.43 -11.73 -5.60
N ASP A 108 -7.23 -12.27 -5.39
CA ASP A 108 -6.11 -11.56 -4.78
C ASP A 108 -5.59 -10.42 -5.68
N ILE A 109 -5.49 -10.67 -7.00
CA ILE A 109 -5.09 -9.63 -7.97
C ILE A 109 -6.09 -8.47 -7.96
N VAL A 110 -7.40 -8.78 -7.96
CA VAL A 110 -8.44 -7.75 -7.96
C VAL A 110 -8.44 -6.96 -6.64
N ALA A 111 -8.32 -7.65 -5.50
CA ALA A 111 -8.22 -6.99 -4.19
C ALA A 111 -6.97 -6.11 -4.08
N MET A 112 -5.82 -6.59 -4.57
CA MET A 112 -4.58 -5.82 -4.60
C MET A 112 -4.70 -4.58 -5.49
N GLY A 113 -5.26 -4.75 -6.70
CA GLY A 113 -5.50 -3.65 -7.62
C GLY A 113 -6.43 -2.60 -7.03
N ALA A 114 -7.58 -3.00 -6.49
CA ALA A 114 -8.55 -2.09 -5.89
C ALA A 114 -7.99 -1.35 -4.66
N GLY A 115 -7.31 -2.07 -3.77
CA GLY A 115 -6.66 -1.47 -2.60
C GLY A 115 -5.60 -0.45 -3.02
N PHE A 116 -4.70 -0.82 -3.94
CA PHE A 116 -3.67 0.09 -4.43
C PHE A 116 -4.27 1.30 -5.14
N MET A 117 -5.25 1.11 -6.02
CA MET A 117 -5.88 2.21 -6.77
C MET A 117 -6.57 3.21 -5.84
N LEU A 118 -7.32 2.73 -4.84
CA LEU A 118 -7.98 3.63 -3.89
C LEU A 118 -6.97 4.37 -3.02
N SER A 119 -5.97 3.66 -2.49
CA SER A 119 -4.86 4.26 -1.75
C SER A 119 -4.13 5.34 -2.56
N TRP A 120 -3.80 5.05 -3.82
CA TRP A 120 -3.16 5.99 -4.72
C TRP A 120 -4.06 7.19 -5.02
N GLY A 121 -5.35 6.95 -5.29
CA GLY A 121 -6.32 8.00 -5.53
C GLY A 121 -6.48 8.95 -4.35
N LEU A 122 -6.51 8.43 -3.12
CA LEU A 122 -6.55 9.26 -1.91
C LEU A 122 -5.26 10.06 -1.70
N PHE A 123 -4.10 9.44 -1.92
CA PHE A 123 -2.82 10.13 -1.86
C PHE A 123 -2.73 11.25 -2.90
N TRP A 124 -3.12 10.97 -4.14
CA TRP A 124 -3.17 11.92 -5.24
C TRP A 124 -4.12 13.08 -4.94
N TRP A 125 -5.32 12.78 -4.45
CA TRP A 125 -6.31 13.80 -4.11
C TRP A 125 -5.84 14.72 -2.97
N ARG A 126 -5.10 14.19 -2.00
CA ARG A 126 -4.54 15.01 -0.91
C ARG A 126 -3.34 15.86 -1.34
N ASN A 127 -2.63 15.46 -2.38
CA ASN A 127 -1.38 16.09 -2.83
C ASN A 127 -1.46 16.57 -4.28
N THR A 128 -2.59 17.18 -4.69
CA THR A 128 -2.83 17.59 -6.09
C THR A 128 -1.74 18.49 -6.67
N GLU A 129 -1.11 19.30 -5.83
CA GLU A 129 0.00 20.19 -6.15
C GLU A 129 1.23 19.45 -6.69
N LEU A 130 1.46 18.19 -6.27
CA LEU A 130 2.55 17.36 -6.81
C LEU A 130 2.30 16.91 -8.26
N TYR A 131 1.04 16.94 -8.71
CA TYR A 131 0.62 16.40 -10.00
C TYR A 131 0.12 17.48 -10.96
N ARG A 132 -0.01 18.72 -10.49
CA ARG A 132 -0.37 19.86 -11.32
C ARG A 132 0.90 20.37 -11.98
N GLN A 133 1.11 20.02 -13.25
CA GLN A 133 2.19 20.59 -14.06
C GLN A 133 2.11 22.13 -13.99
N GLN A 134 3.21 22.76 -13.60
CA GLN A 134 3.44 24.19 -13.87
C GLN A 134 3.97 24.35 -15.29
#